data_AF-A0A7S2KXF3-F1
#
_entry.id   AF-A0A7S2KXF3-F1
#
_cell.length_a   1.000
_cell.length_b   1.000
_cell.length_c   1.000
_cell.angle_alpha   90.00
_cell.angle_beta   90.00
_cell.angle_gamma   90.00
#
_symmetry.space_group_name_H-M   'P 1'
#
loop_
_entity.id
_entity.type
_entity.pdbx_description
1 polymer ?
#
loop_
_entity_poly.entity_id
_entity_poly.type
_entity_poly.pdbx_seq_one_letter_code
_entity_poly.pdbx_strand_id
1 'polypeptide(L)'
;GRGGDGGAPPAATKAAAWSLWPSHGAGGGQDKAPASHPAQALGPLALQAFFRRYPIDDRAYDAFVSQSPDVQVKVFSEFTPKQEGEENYSGLFVSFVKRCREIVSPGAGDLPESEPLGDLALEGFFRKYPVDDSSYEYFAASPQDVQREVLETFRPPAEGEADYSGLFRAFVTRCQRRPSGGPRPSPAGPWPRERAERPDVARRDARAAESPYPREEQAAQEGGIEEDGHPGPGPEADEFFQRYPVDQRAQDFFSQLPPDVQEQVVDQFKPKREGERDYSPLFISFAKRCRTA
;
A
#
# COMPACT_ATOMS: atom_id res chain seq x y z
N GLY A 1 39.14 42.29 -19.91
CA GLY A 1 39.74 40.94 -20.03
C GLY A 1 38.87 39.94 -19.31
N ARG A 2 38.77 38.74 -19.90
CA ARG A 2 38.04 37.53 -19.46
C ARG A 2 36.53 37.54 -19.68
N GLY A 3 36.15 37.05 -20.86
CA GLY A 3 34.86 36.42 -21.11
C GLY A 3 34.84 35.00 -20.53
N GLY A 4 33.69 34.60 -20.01
CA GLY A 4 33.39 33.24 -19.55
C GLY A 4 32.41 32.62 -20.53
N ASP A 5 32.92 31.69 -21.33
CA ASP A 5 32.19 30.88 -22.29
C ASP A 5 31.38 29.82 -21.52
N GLY A 6 30.06 29.98 -21.48
CA GLY A 6 29.13 29.02 -20.91
C GLY A 6 28.83 27.92 -21.92
N GLY A 7 29.67 26.87 -21.93
CA GLY A 7 29.45 25.68 -22.73
C GLY A 7 28.22 24.89 -22.26
N ALA A 8 27.15 24.94 -23.05
CA ALA A 8 26.02 24.03 -22.91
C ALA A 8 26.45 22.58 -23.23
N PRO A 9 25.93 21.57 -22.50
CA PRO A 9 26.21 20.18 -22.83
C PRO A 9 25.56 19.79 -24.17
N PRO A 10 26.21 18.92 -24.97
CA PRO A 10 25.67 18.49 -26.25
C PRO A 10 24.39 17.68 -26.05
N ALA A 11 23.34 18.08 -26.77
CA ALA A 11 22.10 17.34 -26.88
C ALA A 11 22.39 15.91 -27.40
N ALA A 12 21.94 14.91 -26.64
CA ALA A 12 22.04 13.52 -27.02
C ALA A 12 21.29 13.27 -28.34
N THR A 13 22.04 12.93 -29.38
CA THR A 13 21.54 12.49 -30.68
C THR A 13 20.71 11.22 -30.50
N LYS A 14 19.39 11.35 -30.57
CA LYS A 14 18.46 10.24 -30.71
C LYS A 14 18.57 9.62 -32.11
N ALA A 15 18.36 8.31 -32.15
CA ALA A 15 18.13 7.46 -33.32
C ALA A 15 19.37 7.09 -34.17
N ALA A 16 20.15 6.13 -33.67
CA ALA A 16 20.94 5.24 -34.51
C ALA A 16 20.55 3.78 -34.23
N ALA A 17 19.88 3.21 -35.23
CA ALA A 17 19.94 1.81 -35.68
C ALA A 17 19.96 0.69 -34.63
N TRP A 18 18.78 0.15 -34.32
CA TRP A 18 18.59 -1.26 -33.95
C TRP A 18 17.73 -2.01 -34.97
N SER A 19 17.84 -1.65 -36.26
CA SER A 19 17.18 -2.34 -37.38
C SER A 19 17.82 -3.69 -37.74
N LEU A 20 18.58 -4.30 -36.83
CA LEU A 20 19.33 -5.54 -37.08
C LEU A 20 18.73 -6.79 -36.42
N TRP A 21 17.56 -6.67 -35.78
CA TRP A 21 16.76 -7.83 -35.41
C TRP A 21 15.68 -8.08 -36.46
N PRO A 22 15.56 -9.30 -37.00
CA PRO A 22 14.57 -9.60 -38.02
C PRO A 22 13.17 -9.33 -37.45
N SER A 23 12.53 -8.27 -37.92
CA SER A 23 11.11 -8.04 -37.71
C SER A 23 10.37 -9.19 -38.39
N HIS A 24 9.87 -10.14 -37.61
CA HIS A 24 9.03 -11.21 -38.13
C HIS A 24 7.68 -10.62 -38.53
N GLY A 25 7.59 -10.25 -39.81
CA GLY A 25 6.35 -9.85 -40.46
C GLY A 25 5.34 -10.99 -40.44
N ALA A 26 4.13 -10.66 -39.99
CA ALA A 26 2.97 -11.53 -40.05
C ALA A 26 2.59 -11.81 -41.52
N GLY A 27 2.93 -13.00 -42.01
CA GLY A 27 2.49 -13.53 -43.30
C GLY A 27 2.01 -14.97 -43.09
N GLY A 28 0.72 -15.20 -43.32
CA GLY A 28 0.06 -16.48 -43.13
C GLY A 28 0.56 -17.58 -44.08
N GLY A 29 0.41 -18.83 -43.65
CA GLY A 29 0.70 -20.01 -44.44
C GLY A 29 0.86 -21.23 -43.54
N GLN A 30 0.05 -22.25 -43.78
CA GLN A 30 -0.08 -23.47 -42.99
C GLN A 30 1.18 -24.36 -43.04
N ASP A 31 1.24 -25.31 -42.10
CA ASP A 31 2.14 -26.47 -42.01
C ASP A 31 3.51 -26.23 -41.36
N LYS A 32 3.49 -26.06 -40.04
CA LYS A 32 4.66 -25.84 -39.17
C LYS A 32 5.23 -27.18 -38.67
N ALA A 33 6.25 -27.68 -39.36
CA ALA A 33 7.23 -28.59 -38.77
C ALA A 33 7.85 -27.93 -37.51
N PRO A 34 8.27 -28.69 -36.48
CA PRO A 34 8.88 -28.12 -35.29
C PRO A 34 10.25 -27.53 -35.65
N ALA A 35 10.25 -26.24 -36.01
CA ALA A 35 11.46 -25.45 -36.12
C ALA A 35 12.09 -25.39 -34.73
N SER A 36 13.18 -26.14 -34.58
CA SER A 36 14.18 -25.96 -33.53
C SER A 36 14.72 -24.54 -33.65
N HIS A 37 14.03 -23.59 -33.01
CA HIS A 37 14.55 -22.24 -32.87
C HIS A 37 15.91 -22.34 -32.18
N PRO A 38 16.98 -21.81 -32.77
CA PRO A 38 18.27 -21.86 -32.15
C PRO A 38 18.22 -20.92 -30.95
N ALA A 39 18.11 -21.50 -29.76
CA ALA A 39 18.49 -20.87 -28.50
C ALA A 39 19.99 -20.54 -28.58
N GLN A 40 20.37 -19.57 -29.40
CA GLN A 40 21.69 -18.99 -29.37
C GLN A 40 21.77 -18.27 -28.04
N ALA A 41 22.50 -18.89 -27.10
CA ALA A 41 22.83 -18.28 -25.83
C ALA A 41 23.27 -16.83 -26.09
N LEU A 42 22.57 -15.87 -25.47
CA LEU A 42 22.95 -14.47 -25.52
C LEU A 42 24.41 -14.37 -25.09
N GLY A 43 25.27 -13.97 -26.01
CA GLY A 43 26.69 -13.85 -25.71
C GLY A 43 26.94 -12.83 -24.59
N PRO A 44 27.99 -13.00 -23.78
CA PRO A 44 28.32 -12.09 -22.66
C PRO A 44 28.47 -10.62 -23.09
N LEU A 45 28.87 -10.36 -24.34
CA LEU A 45 28.97 -9.01 -24.89
C LEU A 45 27.60 -8.34 -25.10
N ALA A 46 26.57 -9.11 -25.49
CA ALA A 46 25.22 -8.57 -25.65
C ALA A 46 24.61 -8.21 -24.29
N LEU A 47 24.86 -9.04 -23.27
CA LEU A 47 24.48 -8.78 -21.87
C LEU A 47 25.13 -7.48 -21.38
N GLN A 48 26.43 -7.32 -21.58
CA GLN A 48 27.16 -6.14 -21.15
C GLN A 48 26.67 -4.86 -21.85
N ALA A 49 26.39 -4.93 -23.17
CA ALA A 49 25.87 -3.79 -23.91
C ALA A 49 24.47 -3.37 -23.42
N PHE A 50 23.61 -4.34 -23.10
CA PHE A 50 22.26 -4.09 -22.61
C PHE A 50 22.27 -3.44 -21.21
N PHE A 51 23.02 -4.00 -20.25
CA PHE A 51 23.09 -3.44 -18.89
C PHE A 51 23.87 -2.12 -18.81
N ARG A 52 24.73 -1.83 -19.79
CA ARG A 52 25.33 -0.50 -19.93
C ARG A 52 24.29 0.55 -20.35
N ARG A 53 23.27 0.17 -21.14
CA ARG A 53 22.19 1.08 -21.56
C ARG A 53 21.12 1.23 -20.48
N TYR A 54 20.82 0.14 -19.78
CA TYR A 54 19.86 0.09 -18.69
C TYR A 54 20.57 -0.35 -17.41
N PRO A 55 21.20 0.58 -16.67
CA PRO A 55 21.92 0.24 -15.46
C PRO A 55 20.95 -0.34 -14.44
N ILE A 56 21.20 -1.58 -14.01
CA ILE A 56 20.47 -2.27 -12.95
C ILE A 56 21.45 -2.61 -11.82
N ASP A 57 20.92 -2.85 -10.63
CA ASP A 57 21.71 -3.34 -9.50
C ASP A 57 22.03 -4.84 -9.60
N ASP A 58 22.98 -5.28 -8.78
CA ASP A 58 23.43 -6.68 -8.72
C ASP A 58 22.27 -7.63 -8.39
N ARG A 59 21.32 -7.21 -7.56
CA ARG A 59 20.18 -8.04 -7.16
C ARG A 59 19.25 -8.33 -8.35
N ALA A 60 18.98 -7.34 -9.18
CA ALA A 60 18.20 -7.50 -10.40
C ALA A 60 18.95 -8.35 -11.44
N TYR A 61 20.27 -8.22 -11.52
CA TYR A 61 21.11 -9.06 -12.37
C TYR A 61 21.07 -10.53 -11.95
N ASP A 62 21.26 -10.83 -10.66
CA ASP A 62 21.20 -12.19 -10.12
C ASP A 62 19.82 -12.83 -10.32
N ALA A 63 18.76 -12.05 -10.11
CA ALA A 63 17.39 -12.48 -10.38
C ALA A 63 17.16 -12.82 -11.86
N PHE A 64 17.88 -12.17 -12.78
CA PHE A 64 17.79 -12.46 -14.22
C PHE A 64 18.63 -13.66 -14.64
N VAL A 65 19.88 -13.76 -14.18
CA VAL A 65 20.79 -14.88 -14.54
C VAL A 65 20.25 -16.21 -14.03
N SER A 66 19.51 -16.21 -12.93
CA SER A 66 18.83 -17.39 -12.40
C SER A 66 17.61 -17.86 -13.21
N GLN A 67 17.14 -17.08 -14.21
CA GLN A 67 16.00 -17.49 -15.05
C GLN A 67 16.41 -18.45 -16.16
N SER A 68 15.42 -19.17 -16.71
CA SER A 68 15.65 -20.05 -17.86
C SER A 68 16.11 -19.28 -19.10
N PRO A 69 16.89 -19.90 -20.00
CA PRO A 69 17.38 -19.24 -21.22
C PRO A 69 16.26 -18.62 -22.07
N ASP A 70 15.09 -19.27 -22.13
CA ASP A 70 13.94 -18.77 -22.90
C ASP A 70 13.37 -17.47 -22.33
N VAL A 71 13.30 -17.36 -20.99
CA VAL A 71 12.90 -16.12 -20.31
C VAL A 71 13.93 -15.04 -20.56
N GLN A 72 15.22 -15.38 -20.47
CA GLN A 72 16.31 -14.43 -20.72
C GLN A 72 16.23 -13.85 -22.14
N VAL A 73 16.07 -14.71 -23.15
CA VAL A 73 15.92 -14.29 -24.55
C VAL A 73 14.71 -13.38 -24.74
N LYS A 74 13.56 -13.74 -24.16
CA LYS A 74 12.34 -12.93 -24.26
C LYS A 74 12.49 -11.56 -23.60
N VAL A 75 13.11 -11.51 -22.43
CA VAL A 75 13.40 -10.25 -21.73
C VAL A 75 14.26 -9.35 -22.60
N PHE A 76 15.33 -9.90 -23.20
CA PHE A 76 16.22 -9.15 -24.09
C PHE A 76 15.53 -8.63 -25.35
N SER A 77 14.60 -9.39 -25.92
CA SER A 77 13.90 -9.00 -27.15
C SER A 77 12.78 -8.00 -26.92
N GLU A 78 12.11 -8.05 -25.77
CA GLU A 78 10.86 -7.31 -25.53
C GLU A 78 11.00 -6.17 -24.52
N PHE A 79 12.06 -6.15 -23.70
CA PHE A 79 12.20 -5.10 -22.69
C PHE A 79 12.48 -3.74 -23.33
N THR A 80 11.46 -2.89 -23.33
CA THR A 80 11.54 -1.49 -23.77
C THR A 80 10.95 -0.60 -22.68
N PRO A 81 11.79 0.06 -21.84
CA PRO A 81 11.28 0.95 -20.81
C PRO A 81 10.54 2.13 -21.44
N LYS A 82 9.54 2.66 -20.72
CA LYS A 82 8.67 3.73 -21.26
C LYS A 82 9.44 5.03 -21.47
N GLN A 83 10.41 5.33 -20.60
CA GLN A 83 11.29 6.48 -20.75
C GLN A 83 12.74 6.02 -20.56
N GLU A 84 13.62 6.48 -21.45
CA GLU A 84 15.07 6.32 -21.28
C GLU A 84 15.58 7.43 -20.36
N GLY A 85 16.30 7.04 -19.30
CA GLY A 85 16.88 7.91 -18.30
C GLY A 85 16.26 7.77 -16.91
N GLU A 86 15.34 6.82 -16.69
CA GLU A 86 14.75 6.58 -15.38
C GLU A 86 15.79 6.00 -14.40
N GLU A 87 15.77 6.45 -13.14
CA GLU A 87 16.72 5.97 -12.11
C GLU A 87 16.39 4.55 -11.63
N ASN A 88 15.14 4.08 -11.84
CA ASN A 88 14.60 2.86 -11.24
C ASN A 88 14.51 1.67 -12.22
N TYR A 89 15.51 1.47 -13.08
CA TYR A 89 15.48 0.35 -14.03
C TYR A 89 15.44 -1.02 -13.34
N SER A 90 16.10 -1.21 -12.20
CA SER A 90 16.11 -2.49 -11.48
C SER A 90 14.70 -3.02 -11.20
N GLY A 91 13.82 -2.17 -10.65
CA GLY A 91 12.46 -2.55 -10.30
C GLY A 91 11.58 -2.86 -11.52
N LEU A 92 11.71 -2.05 -12.58
CA LEU A 92 11.01 -2.28 -13.84
C LEU A 92 11.47 -3.56 -14.53
N PHE A 93 12.78 -3.78 -14.55
CA PHE A 93 13.40 -4.95 -15.15
C PHE A 93 12.98 -6.23 -14.44
N VAL A 94 13.09 -6.30 -13.11
CA VAL A 94 12.66 -7.47 -12.32
C VAL A 94 11.17 -7.78 -12.53
N SER A 95 10.32 -6.75 -12.55
CA SER A 95 8.88 -6.92 -12.80
C SER A 95 8.62 -7.48 -14.21
N PHE A 96 9.39 -7.03 -15.20
CA PHE A 96 9.30 -7.55 -16.57
C PHE A 96 9.78 -8.99 -16.69
N VAL A 97 10.92 -9.32 -16.06
CA VAL A 97 11.45 -10.69 -15.98
C VAL A 97 10.41 -11.66 -15.41
N LYS A 98 9.74 -11.27 -14.32
CA LYS A 98 8.65 -12.06 -13.72
C LYS A 98 7.50 -12.29 -14.70
N ARG A 99 7.06 -11.25 -15.42
CA ARG A 99 6.03 -11.36 -16.46
C ARG A 99 6.48 -12.29 -17.60
N CYS A 100 7.72 -12.19 -18.07
CA CYS A 100 8.23 -13.09 -19.11
C CYS A 100 8.25 -14.55 -18.65
N ARG A 101 8.58 -14.82 -17.37
CA ARG A 101 8.52 -16.15 -16.77
C ARG A 101 7.11 -16.76 -16.85
N GLU A 102 6.09 -15.98 -16.52
CA GLU A 102 4.68 -16.41 -16.59
C GLU A 102 4.25 -16.74 -18.03
N ILE A 103 4.77 -16.01 -19.03
CA ILE A 103 4.41 -16.20 -20.44
C ILE A 103 5.13 -17.39 -21.08
N VAL A 104 6.41 -17.60 -20.74
CA VAL A 104 7.26 -18.63 -21.36
C VAL A 104 7.04 -20.00 -20.73
N SER A 105 6.70 -20.04 -19.44
CA SER A 105 6.37 -21.27 -18.74
C SER A 105 4.91 -21.28 -18.25
N PRO A 106 3.92 -21.13 -19.14
CA PRO A 106 2.50 -21.07 -18.75
C PRO A 106 1.94 -22.43 -18.29
N GLY A 107 2.76 -23.50 -18.34
CA GLY A 107 2.33 -24.86 -18.04
C GLY A 107 3.34 -25.71 -17.27
N ALA A 108 4.50 -25.18 -16.88
CA ALA A 108 5.36 -25.81 -15.88
C ALA A 108 4.96 -25.39 -14.45
N GLY A 109 3.70 -24.97 -14.29
CA GLY A 109 2.99 -24.89 -13.03
C GLY A 109 2.51 -26.27 -12.58
N ASP A 110 3.40 -27.28 -12.63
CA ASP A 110 3.47 -28.20 -11.50
C ASP A 110 4.06 -27.35 -10.36
N LEU A 111 3.18 -26.51 -9.82
CA LEU A 111 3.46 -25.60 -8.75
C LEU A 111 3.97 -26.48 -7.60
N PRO A 112 5.14 -26.20 -7.00
CA PRO A 112 5.23 -26.47 -5.57
C PRO A 112 4.01 -25.78 -4.96
N GLU A 113 3.11 -26.61 -4.44
CA GLU A 113 1.74 -26.34 -3.97
C GLU A 113 1.64 -25.23 -2.89
N SER A 114 2.68 -24.45 -2.63
CA SER A 114 2.71 -23.52 -1.51
C SER A 114 3.90 -22.55 -1.53
N GLU A 115 4.41 -22.08 -2.67
CA GLU A 115 5.29 -20.91 -2.59
C GLU A 115 4.46 -19.72 -2.08
N PRO A 116 4.71 -19.24 -0.84
CA PRO A 116 3.97 -18.13 -0.27
C PRO A 116 4.10 -16.95 -1.22
N LEU A 117 3.03 -16.15 -1.36
CA LEU A 117 3.12 -14.95 -2.19
C LEU A 117 4.30 -14.13 -1.70
N GLY A 118 5.36 -14.06 -2.51
CA GLY A 118 6.66 -13.61 -2.01
C GLY A 118 6.55 -12.24 -1.35
N ASP A 119 7.18 -12.10 -0.18
CA ASP A 119 7.07 -10.94 0.71
C ASP A 119 7.21 -9.60 -0.01
N LEU A 120 8.00 -9.53 -1.08
CA LEU A 120 8.19 -8.33 -1.90
C LEU A 120 6.92 -7.84 -2.61
N ALA A 121 6.03 -8.75 -3.02
CA ALA A 121 4.75 -8.38 -3.64
C ALA A 121 3.79 -7.80 -2.60
N LEU A 122 3.79 -8.37 -1.39
CA LEU A 122 3.02 -7.87 -0.25
C LEU A 122 3.53 -6.51 0.21
N GLU A 123 4.84 -6.36 0.37
CA GLU A 123 5.48 -5.10 0.77
C GLU A 123 5.17 -3.98 -0.23
N GLY A 124 5.27 -4.25 -1.53
CA GLY A 124 4.92 -3.29 -2.58
C GLY A 124 3.43 -2.90 -2.54
N PHE A 125 2.55 -3.86 -2.28
CA PHE A 125 1.11 -3.62 -2.19
C PHE A 125 0.74 -2.77 -0.99
N PHE A 126 1.21 -3.11 0.22
CA PHE A 126 0.88 -2.36 1.44
C PHE A 126 1.60 -1.02 1.53
N ARG A 127 2.74 -0.86 0.85
CA ARG A 127 3.34 0.46 0.65
C ARG A 127 2.47 1.37 -0.22
N LYS A 128 1.77 0.81 -1.21
CA LYS A 128 0.83 1.57 -2.05
C LYS A 128 -0.49 1.84 -1.33
N TYR A 129 -0.99 0.88 -0.58
CA TYR A 129 -2.25 0.96 0.14
C TYR A 129 -1.99 0.72 1.63
N PRO A 130 -1.61 1.76 2.40
CA PRO A 130 -1.38 1.63 3.83
C PRO A 130 -2.66 1.14 4.53
N VAL A 131 -2.50 0.08 5.32
CA VAL A 131 -3.55 -0.49 6.18
C VAL A 131 -2.99 -0.66 7.59
N ASP A 132 -3.88 -0.70 8.58
CA ASP A 132 -3.52 -1.00 9.95
C ASP A 132 -3.07 -2.47 10.13
N ASP A 133 -2.34 -2.72 11.22
CA ASP A 133 -1.80 -4.06 11.54
C ASP A 133 -2.91 -5.11 11.68
N SER A 134 -4.07 -4.75 12.21
CA SER A 134 -5.19 -5.68 12.39
C SER A 134 -5.77 -6.16 11.05
N SER A 135 -5.77 -5.27 10.04
CA SER A 135 -6.22 -5.57 8.69
C SER A 135 -5.18 -6.38 7.93
N TYR A 136 -3.89 -6.12 8.15
CA TYR A 136 -2.80 -6.95 7.65
C TYR A 136 -2.86 -8.37 8.24
N GLU A 137 -2.97 -8.51 9.56
CA GLU A 137 -3.10 -9.81 10.25
C GLU A 137 -4.31 -10.60 9.73
N TYR A 138 -5.44 -9.92 9.55
CA TYR A 138 -6.65 -10.55 8.99
C TYR A 138 -6.44 -11.07 7.57
N PHE A 139 -5.71 -10.33 6.74
CA PHE A 139 -5.34 -10.77 5.39
C PHE A 139 -4.34 -11.93 5.42
N ALA A 140 -3.31 -11.86 6.25
CA ALA A 140 -2.31 -12.91 6.40
C ALA A 140 -2.92 -14.24 6.90
N ALA A 141 -3.97 -14.16 7.74
CA ALA A 141 -4.73 -15.31 8.19
C ALA A 141 -5.76 -15.83 7.16
N SER A 142 -5.97 -15.11 6.04
CA SER A 142 -6.92 -15.53 4.99
C SER A 142 -6.33 -16.64 4.11
N PRO A 143 -7.16 -17.50 3.50
CA PRO A 143 -6.71 -18.51 2.54
C PRO A 143 -5.86 -17.93 1.38
N GLN A 144 -4.90 -18.70 0.86
CA GLN A 144 -3.94 -18.20 -0.13
C GLN A 144 -4.59 -17.77 -1.46
N ASP A 145 -5.66 -18.45 -1.86
CA ASP A 145 -6.47 -18.11 -3.03
C ASP A 145 -7.18 -16.76 -2.85
N VAL A 146 -7.71 -16.49 -1.65
CA VAL A 146 -8.26 -15.18 -1.27
C VAL A 146 -7.18 -14.11 -1.30
N GLN A 147 -6.00 -14.38 -0.72
CA GLN A 147 -4.89 -13.43 -0.72
C GLN A 147 -4.49 -13.04 -2.14
N ARG A 148 -4.38 -14.03 -3.04
CA ARG A 148 -4.06 -13.83 -4.46
C ARG A 148 -5.13 -13.02 -5.17
N GLU A 149 -6.41 -13.36 -5.00
CA GLU A 149 -7.51 -12.61 -5.60
C GLU A 149 -7.50 -11.15 -5.13
N VAL A 150 -7.26 -10.91 -3.84
CA VAL A 150 -7.21 -9.57 -3.27
C VAL A 150 -6.09 -8.75 -3.89
N LEU A 151 -4.87 -9.28 -3.96
CA LEU A 151 -3.73 -8.53 -4.55
C LEU A 151 -3.90 -8.25 -6.04
N GLU A 152 -4.53 -9.16 -6.78
CA GLU A 152 -4.81 -8.97 -8.21
C GLU A 152 -5.90 -7.90 -8.45
N THR A 153 -6.98 -7.96 -7.68
CA THR A 153 -8.25 -7.30 -8.03
C THR A 153 -8.62 -6.12 -7.15
N PHE A 154 -7.96 -5.93 -6.00
CA PHE A 154 -8.24 -4.79 -5.13
C PHE A 154 -7.89 -3.47 -5.83
N ARG A 155 -8.91 -2.66 -6.07
CA ARG A 155 -8.82 -1.32 -6.65
C ARG A 155 -9.73 -0.39 -5.84
N PRO A 156 -9.20 0.41 -4.91
CA PRO A 156 -10.03 1.30 -4.12
C PRO A 156 -10.71 2.35 -5.01
N PRO A 157 -11.92 2.84 -4.64
CA PRO A 157 -12.64 3.81 -5.46
C PRO A 157 -11.90 5.14 -5.67
N ALA A 158 -11.07 5.53 -4.70
CA ALA A 158 -10.19 6.69 -4.77
C ALA A 158 -8.78 6.28 -4.32
N GLU A 159 -7.77 6.73 -5.07
CA GLU A 159 -6.37 6.61 -4.66
C GLU A 159 -5.95 7.89 -3.92
N GLY A 160 -5.09 7.76 -2.91
CA GLY A 160 -4.59 8.86 -2.06
C GLY A 160 -5.25 9.01 -0.69
N GLU A 161 -6.13 8.09 -0.28
CA GLU A 161 -6.69 8.08 1.08
C GLU A 161 -5.63 7.64 2.11
N ALA A 162 -5.71 8.19 3.33
CA ALA A 162 -4.73 7.91 4.39
C ALA A 162 -4.95 6.55 5.08
N ASP A 163 -6.15 5.98 4.98
CA ASP A 163 -6.52 4.72 5.65
C ASP A 163 -7.38 3.85 4.72
N TYR A 164 -6.79 2.78 4.18
CA TYR A 164 -7.51 1.81 3.35
C TYR A 164 -8.07 0.63 4.16
N SER A 165 -7.85 0.59 5.48
CA SER A 165 -8.05 -0.61 6.30
C SER A 165 -9.49 -1.14 6.23
N GLY A 166 -10.47 -0.23 6.35
CA GLY A 166 -11.89 -0.60 6.25
C GLY A 166 -12.29 -1.14 4.87
N LEU A 167 -11.86 -0.47 3.80
CA LEU A 167 -12.14 -0.88 2.41
C LEU A 167 -11.47 -2.22 2.09
N PHE A 168 -10.22 -2.36 2.50
CA PHE A 168 -9.43 -3.57 2.31
C PHE A 168 -10.05 -4.75 3.04
N ARG A 169 -10.37 -4.62 4.33
CA ARG A 169 -10.98 -5.70 5.12
C ARG A 169 -12.36 -6.10 4.61
N ALA A 170 -13.17 -5.14 4.17
CA ALA A 170 -14.45 -5.42 3.51
C ALA A 170 -14.25 -6.22 2.21
N PHE A 171 -13.20 -5.91 1.44
CA PHE A 171 -12.89 -6.65 0.22
C PHE A 171 -12.39 -8.06 0.49
N VAL A 172 -11.47 -8.24 1.45
CA VAL A 172 -11.00 -9.57 1.87
C VAL A 172 -12.19 -10.44 2.31
N THR A 173 -13.09 -9.87 3.13
CA THR A 173 -14.33 -10.56 3.57
C THR A 173 -15.21 -10.94 2.38
N ARG A 174 -15.31 -10.06 1.37
CA ARG A 174 -16.06 -10.35 0.14
C ARG A 174 -15.44 -11.50 -0.64
N CYS A 175 -14.11 -11.53 -0.81
CA CYS A 175 -13.40 -12.63 -1.48
C CYS A 175 -13.60 -13.95 -0.74
N GLN A 176 -13.51 -13.98 0.60
CA GLN A 176 -13.74 -15.20 1.40
C GLN A 176 -15.15 -15.79 1.23
N ARG A 177 -16.17 -14.95 1.00
CA ARG A 177 -17.55 -15.40 0.79
C ARG A 177 -17.79 -15.96 -0.60
N ARG A 178 -16.86 -15.78 -1.54
CA ARG A 178 -16.98 -16.29 -2.91
C ARG A 178 -16.38 -17.70 -2.92
N PRO A 179 -17.17 -18.74 -3.23
CA PRO A 179 -16.60 -20.06 -3.41
C PRO A 179 -15.64 -20.02 -4.61
N SER A 180 -14.39 -20.37 -4.35
CA SER A 180 -13.30 -20.44 -5.31
C SER A 180 -13.71 -21.37 -6.47
N GLY A 181 -14.11 -20.77 -7.60
CA GLY A 181 -14.66 -21.49 -8.75
C GLY A 181 -15.94 -20.88 -9.36
N GLY A 182 -16.57 -19.91 -8.71
CA GLY A 182 -17.68 -19.15 -9.31
C GLY A 182 -17.21 -18.24 -10.46
N PRO A 183 -18.03 -18.03 -11.52
CA PRO A 183 -17.71 -17.10 -12.60
C PRO A 183 -17.26 -15.74 -12.06
N ARG A 184 -16.12 -15.22 -12.52
CA ARG A 184 -15.62 -13.88 -12.16
C ARG A 184 -16.66 -12.84 -12.64
N PRO A 185 -17.32 -12.06 -11.76
CA PRO A 185 -18.09 -10.91 -12.16
C PRO A 185 -17.11 -9.94 -12.79
N SER A 186 -17.49 -9.40 -13.95
CA SER A 186 -16.63 -8.45 -14.66
C SER A 186 -16.24 -7.29 -13.74
N PRO A 187 -14.97 -6.88 -13.72
CA PRO A 187 -14.45 -5.81 -12.85
C PRO A 187 -14.97 -4.40 -13.20
N ALA A 188 -15.92 -4.28 -14.14
CA ALA A 188 -16.43 -3.01 -14.66
C ALA A 188 -17.64 -2.45 -13.90
N GLY A 189 -18.10 -3.12 -12.83
CA GLY A 189 -19.18 -2.61 -12.00
C GLY A 189 -18.65 -1.60 -10.98
N PRO A 190 -19.16 -0.36 -10.91
CA PRO A 190 -18.89 0.53 -9.79
C PRO A 190 -19.25 -0.21 -8.50
N TRP A 191 -18.33 -0.20 -7.54
CA TRP A 191 -18.54 -0.78 -6.23
C TRP A 191 -19.93 -0.39 -5.71
N PRO A 192 -20.73 -1.35 -5.20
CA PRO A 192 -22.01 -1.01 -4.61
C PRO A 192 -21.73 0.03 -3.54
N ARG A 193 -22.21 1.25 -3.78
CA ARG A 193 -22.21 2.34 -2.81
C ARG A 193 -23.27 1.97 -1.79
N GLU A 194 -23.00 0.92 -1.02
CA GLU A 194 -23.96 0.31 -0.12
C GLU A 194 -24.07 1.22 1.10
N ARG A 195 -24.92 2.24 0.92
CA ARG A 195 -25.97 2.58 1.88
C ARG A 195 -25.47 2.57 3.32
N ALA A 196 -24.58 3.51 3.65
CA ALA A 196 -24.58 4.16 4.96
C ALA A 196 -25.79 5.11 5.11
N GLU A 197 -26.96 4.73 4.57
CA GLU A 197 -28.22 5.32 5.01
C GLU A 197 -28.55 4.66 6.34
N ARG A 198 -28.19 5.37 7.40
CA ARG A 198 -28.61 5.10 8.77
C ARG A 198 -30.12 4.82 8.75
N PRO A 199 -30.62 3.77 9.43
CA PRO A 199 -32.04 3.63 9.63
C PRO A 199 -32.54 4.82 10.45
N ASP A 200 -33.47 5.55 9.86
CA ASP A 200 -34.23 6.66 10.41
C ASP A 200 -35.13 6.11 11.53
N VAL A 201 -34.56 5.91 12.72
CA VAL A 201 -35.31 5.65 13.94
C VAL A 201 -35.76 6.98 14.53
N ALA A 202 -36.93 7.41 14.07
CA ALA A 202 -37.99 8.04 14.84
C ALA A 202 -37.61 9.14 15.84
N ARG A 203 -38.09 10.38 15.58
CA ARG A 203 -38.85 11.09 16.60
C ARG A 203 -39.87 12.06 16.02
N ARG A 204 -41.12 11.60 16.11
CA ARG A 204 -42.33 12.41 16.27
C ARG A 204 -42.20 13.34 17.48
N ASP A 205 -42.99 14.40 17.43
CA ASP A 205 -43.42 15.30 18.51
C ASP A 205 -42.46 16.41 18.93
N ALA A 206 -42.71 17.62 18.42
CA ALA A 206 -43.07 18.77 19.27
C ALA A 206 -43.53 19.96 18.40
N ARG A 207 -44.82 20.26 18.55
CA ARG A 207 -45.48 21.50 18.18
C ARG A 207 -45.34 22.46 19.37
N ALA A 208 -45.16 23.75 19.07
CA ALA A 208 -45.41 24.91 19.91
C ALA A 208 -44.40 25.31 21.01
N ALA A 209 -43.90 26.55 20.85
CA ALA A 209 -43.47 27.56 21.82
C ALA A 209 -42.17 28.20 21.29
N GLU A 210 -42.23 29.25 20.46
CA GLU A 210 -42.34 30.63 20.95
C GLU A 210 -41.73 30.79 22.34
N SER A 211 -40.44 31.15 22.37
CA SER A 211 -39.92 32.00 23.43
C SER A 211 -39.13 33.15 22.80
N PRO A 212 -39.58 34.41 23.03
CA PRO A 212 -38.86 35.62 22.69
C PRO A 212 -37.79 35.86 23.76
N TYR A 213 -36.59 36.34 23.41
CA TYR A 213 -35.74 37.24 24.23
C TYR A 213 -34.37 37.45 23.55
N PRO A 214 -33.64 38.51 23.91
CA PRO A 214 -33.08 39.44 22.95
C PRO A 214 -31.59 39.22 22.72
N ARG A 215 -31.17 39.80 21.61
CA ARG A 215 -29.79 40.01 21.19
C ARG A 215 -29.14 41.03 22.14
N GLU A 216 -28.55 40.58 23.23
CA GLU A 216 -27.67 41.41 24.06
C GLU A 216 -26.26 41.43 23.48
N GLU A 217 -25.85 42.65 23.11
CA GLU A 217 -24.49 43.13 22.97
C GLU A 217 -23.54 42.55 24.02
N GLN A 218 -22.54 41.78 23.59
CA GLN A 218 -21.33 41.57 24.37
C GLN A 218 -20.28 42.58 23.93
N ALA A 219 -20.34 43.72 24.60
CA ALA A 219 -19.22 44.62 24.75
C ALA A 219 -18.14 43.97 25.63
N ALA A 220 -16.89 44.21 25.23
CA ALA A 220 -15.67 44.22 26.01
C ALA A 220 -15.77 43.80 27.49
N GLN A 221 -15.22 42.62 27.80
CA GLN A 221 -14.73 42.35 29.14
C GLN A 221 -13.38 41.62 29.05
N GLU A 222 -12.33 42.45 28.96
CA GLU A 222 -10.97 42.12 29.34
C GLU A 222 -10.98 41.83 30.85
N GLY A 223 -11.20 40.57 31.22
CA GLY A 223 -11.06 40.06 32.58
C GLY A 223 -9.93 39.05 32.60
N GLY A 224 -8.84 39.39 33.28
CA GLY A 224 -7.72 38.48 33.52
C GLY A 224 -8.23 37.21 34.21
N ILE A 225 -8.07 36.09 33.51
CA ILE A 225 -8.26 34.76 34.08
C ILE A 225 -7.00 34.54 34.91
N GLU A 226 -7.12 34.70 36.22
CA GLU A 226 -6.11 34.22 37.16
C GLU A 226 -5.87 32.74 36.83
N GLU A 227 -4.60 32.36 36.64
CA GLU A 227 -4.16 31.00 36.42
C GLU A 227 -4.52 30.16 37.65
N ASP A 228 -5.79 29.75 37.74
CA ASP A 228 -6.21 28.63 38.56
C ASP A 228 -5.48 27.42 38.00
N GLY A 229 -4.36 27.09 38.64
CA GLY A 229 -3.48 25.98 38.29
C GLY A 229 -4.32 24.73 38.12
N HIS A 230 -4.58 24.37 36.85
CA HIS A 230 -5.20 23.11 36.53
C HIS A 230 -4.36 22.04 37.21
N PRO A 231 -4.94 21.25 38.12
CA PRO A 231 -4.22 20.18 38.76
C PRO A 231 -3.68 19.31 37.64
N GLY A 232 -2.35 19.27 37.53
CA GLY A 232 -1.68 18.41 36.56
C GLY A 232 -2.16 16.97 36.73
N PRO A 233 -1.93 16.11 35.72
CA PRO A 233 -2.24 14.69 35.84
C PRO A 233 -1.67 14.18 37.16
N GLY A 234 -2.53 13.59 37.99
CA GLY A 234 -2.15 13.18 39.35
C GLY A 234 -0.96 12.20 39.33
N PRO A 235 -0.28 11.99 40.47
CA PRO A 235 0.88 11.10 40.57
C PRO A 235 0.59 9.66 40.10
N GLU A 236 -0.68 9.25 40.10
CA GLU A 236 -1.13 7.95 39.57
C GLU A 236 -0.88 7.79 38.06
N ALA A 237 -0.95 8.89 37.29
CA ALA A 237 -0.66 8.86 35.86
C ALA A 237 0.84 8.60 35.59
N ASP A 238 1.72 9.17 36.41
CA ASP A 238 3.17 8.96 36.30
C ASP A 238 3.54 7.50 36.58
N GLU A 239 2.98 6.89 37.63
CA GLU A 239 3.17 5.47 37.92
C GLU A 239 2.62 4.58 36.80
N PHE A 240 1.46 4.96 36.23
CA PHE A 240 0.87 4.26 35.11
C PHE A 240 1.78 4.27 33.86
N PHE A 241 2.36 5.42 33.49
CA PHE A 241 3.25 5.52 32.33
C PHE A 241 4.63 4.89 32.57
N GLN A 242 5.08 4.77 33.82
CA GLN A 242 6.26 3.95 34.14
C GLN A 242 6.01 2.46 33.89
N ARG A 243 4.79 1.97 34.23
CA ARG A 243 4.41 0.57 34.00
C ARG A 243 4.14 0.26 32.53
N TYR A 244 3.54 1.21 31.81
CA TYR A 244 3.21 1.09 30.39
C TYR A 244 3.85 2.25 29.63
N PRO A 245 5.12 2.10 29.17
CA PRO A 245 5.80 3.14 28.43
C PRO A 245 5.03 3.49 27.15
N VAL A 246 4.62 4.75 27.04
CA VAL A 246 3.99 5.31 25.84
C VAL A 246 4.77 6.53 25.38
N ASP A 247 4.66 6.86 24.10
CA ASP A 247 5.28 8.05 23.53
C ASP A 247 4.67 9.36 24.06
N GLN A 248 5.39 10.46 23.84
CA GLN A 248 4.96 11.81 24.27
C GLN A 248 3.58 12.17 23.71
N ARG A 249 3.28 11.76 22.48
CA ARG A 249 2.01 12.08 21.82
C ARG A 249 0.82 11.45 22.54
N ALA A 250 0.97 10.23 23.05
CA ALA A 250 -0.04 9.58 23.87
C ALA A 250 -0.22 10.28 25.23
N GLN A 251 0.86 10.73 25.85
CA GLN A 251 0.81 11.49 27.12
C GLN A 251 0.13 12.86 26.94
N ASP A 252 0.48 13.57 25.86
CA ASP A 252 -0.14 14.85 25.50
C ASP A 252 -1.64 14.67 25.24
N PHE A 253 -2.02 13.57 24.58
CA PHE A 253 -3.43 13.24 24.34
C PHE A 253 -4.17 12.94 25.64
N PHE A 254 -3.56 12.18 26.56
CA PHE A 254 -4.14 11.87 27.87
C PHE A 254 -4.36 13.12 28.72
N SER A 255 -3.38 14.03 28.74
CA SER A 255 -3.45 15.28 29.50
C SER A 255 -4.57 16.21 29.05
N GLN A 256 -5.05 16.05 27.81
CA GLN A 256 -6.18 16.80 27.25
C GLN A 256 -7.54 16.16 27.56
N LEU A 257 -7.58 14.96 28.17
CA LEU A 257 -8.83 14.31 28.53
C LEU A 257 -9.43 14.92 29.79
N PRO A 258 -10.77 14.92 29.94
CA PRO A 258 -11.43 15.25 31.20
C PRO A 258 -10.90 14.39 32.37
N PRO A 259 -10.77 14.93 33.61
CA PRO A 259 -10.20 14.19 34.74
C PRO A 259 -10.89 12.86 35.08
N ASP A 260 -12.21 12.82 34.94
CA ASP A 260 -13.03 11.60 35.11
C ASP A 260 -12.68 10.52 34.07
N VAL A 261 -12.42 10.92 32.82
CA VAL A 261 -11.97 10.01 31.77
C VAL A 261 -10.54 9.55 32.02
N GLN A 262 -9.67 10.43 32.52
CA GLN A 262 -8.30 10.07 32.88
C GLN A 262 -8.27 8.98 33.95
N GLU A 263 -9.02 9.16 35.04
CA GLU A 263 -9.16 8.18 36.13
C GLU A 263 -9.68 6.84 35.59
N GLN A 264 -10.72 6.86 34.75
CA GLN A 264 -11.27 5.65 34.14
C GLN A 264 -10.23 4.92 33.27
N VAL A 265 -9.42 5.66 32.52
CA VAL A 265 -8.37 5.08 31.66
C VAL A 265 -7.29 4.42 32.52
N VAL A 266 -6.83 5.07 33.58
CA VAL A 266 -5.80 4.53 34.49
C VAL A 266 -6.29 3.25 35.19
N ASP A 267 -7.55 3.21 35.64
CA ASP A 267 -8.10 2.05 36.36
C ASP A 267 -8.40 0.85 35.42
N GLN A 268 -8.94 1.13 34.23
CA GLN A 268 -9.49 0.08 33.37
C GLN A 268 -8.53 -0.40 32.27
N PHE A 269 -7.47 0.34 31.97
CA PHE A 269 -6.54 -0.06 30.92
C PHE A 269 -5.70 -1.27 31.34
N LYS A 270 -6.01 -2.42 30.74
CA LYS A 270 -5.28 -3.68 30.94
C LYS A 270 -4.91 -4.26 29.57
N PRO A 271 -3.67 -4.07 29.08
CA PRO A 271 -3.25 -4.62 27.80
C PRO A 271 -3.32 -6.15 27.83
N LYS A 272 -3.63 -6.76 26.68
CA LYS A 272 -3.82 -8.22 26.58
C LYS A 272 -2.52 -9.00 26.84
N ARG A 273 -1.38 -8.38 26.61
CA ARG A 273 -0.04 -8.92 26.87
C ARG A 273 0.81 -7.85 27.52
N GLU A 274 1.39 -8.15 28.67
CA GLU A 274 2.41 -7.31 29.30
C GLU A 274 3.77 -7.62 28.64
N GLY A 275 4.58 -6.59 28.42
CA GLY A 275 5.89 -6.64 27.77
C GLY A 275 5.95 -6.22 26.30
N GLU A 276 4.87 -5.70 25.71
CA GLU A 276 4.91 -5.12 24.36
C GLU A 276 5.74 -3.83 24.33
N ARG A 277 6.43 -3.57 23.22
CA ARG A 277 7.30 -2.38 23.09
C ARG A 277 6.52 -1.08 22.89
N ASP A 278 5.32 -1.15 22.31
CA ASP A 278 4.58 0.02 21.86
C ASP A 278 3.14 0.02 22.39
N TYR A 279 2.93 0.54 23.60
CA TYR A 279 1.58 0.67 24.17
C TYR A 279 0.80 1.86 23.62
N SER A 280 1.46 2.83 22.96
CA SER A 280 0.84 4.10 22.53
C SER A 280 -0.44 3.91 21.69
N PRO A 281 -0.48 3.03 20.66
CA PRO A 281 -1.67 2.88 19.82
C PRO A 281 -2.84 2.22 20.58
N LEU A 282 -2.53 1.24 21.43
CA LEU A 282 -3.52 0.54 22.25
C LEU A 282 -4.12 1.48 23.29
N PHE A 283 -3.27 2.26 23.95
CA PHE A 283 -3.67 3.26 24.94
C PHE A 283 -4.55 4.35 24.34
N ILE A 284 -4.14 4.98 23.23
CA ILE A 284 -4.94 6.02 22.56
C ILE A 284 -6.31 5.47 22.12
N SER A 285 -6.34 4.25 21.58
CA SER A 285 -7.58 3.61 21.13
C SER A 285 -8.54 3.35 22.31
N PHE A 286 -8.00 2.95 23.46
CA PHE A 286 -8.77 2.75 24.68
C PHE A 286 -9.28 4.08 25.26
N ALA A 287 -8.41 5.08 25.38
CA ALA A 287 -8.77 6.40 25.89
C ALA A 287 -9.86 7.08 25.04
N LYS A 288 -9.81 6.95 23.71
CA LYS A 288 -10.87 7.40 22.80
C LYS A 288 -12.20 6.71 23.09
N ARG A 289 -12.19 5.42 23.44
CA ARG A 289 -13.39 4.66 23.77
C ARG A 289 -14.02 5.15 25.08
N CYS A 290 -13.20 5.39 26.11
CA CYS A 290 -13.68 5.93 27.39
C CYS A 290 -14.31 7.32 27.21
N ARG A 291 -13.74 8.17 26.34
CA ARG A 291 -14.31 9.49 26.04
C ARG A 291 -15.69 9.44 25.37
N THR A 292 -16.05 8.33 24.75
CA THR A 292 -17.34 8.16 24.05
C THR A 292 -18.37 7.35 24.83
N ALA A 293 -17.97 6.75 25.96
CA ALA A 293 -18.83 5.93 26.81
C ALA A 293 -19.64 6.80 27.75
#